data_AF-A0A956ECG0-F1
#
_entry.id   AF-A0A956ECG0-F1
#
_cell.length_a   1.000
_cell.length_b   1.000
_cell.length_c   1.000
_cell.angle_alpha   90.00
_cell.angle_beta   90.00
_cell.angle_gamma   90.00
#
_symmetry.space_group_name_H-M   'P 1'
#
loop_
_entity.id
_entity.type
_entity.pdbx_description
1 polymer ?
#
loop_
_entity_poly.entity_id
_entity_poly.type
_entity_poly.pdbx_seq_one_letter_code
_entity_poly.pdbx_strand_id
1 'polypeptide(L)'
;GVSINSLIFRSRELDLISESTARRAYITLNGIARRPMPVHDYPGERPELLKSALELLDQAGVPLTQVAEDLQMTPRHIRRLADIDDPQPKLTLVKDHPDARK
;
A
#
# COMPACT_ATOMS: atom_id res chain seq x y z
N GLY A 1 5.65 -2.18 6.55
CA GLY A 1 7.09 -1.88 6.59
C GLY A 1 7.81 -2.98 7.35
N VAL A 2 9.02 -3.37 6.94
CA VAL A 2 9.78 -4.43 7.61
C VAL A 2 10.69 -3.85 8.70
N SER A 3 10.76 -4.51 9.85
CA SER A 3 11.61 -4.10 10.97
C SER A 3 13.10 -4.15 10.59
N ILE A 4 13.90 -3.20 11.08
CA ILE A 4 15.36 -3.19 10.90
C ILE A 4 15.98 -4.48 11.45
N ASN A 5 15.43 -5.05 12.53
CA ASN A 5 15.86 -6.36 13.05
C ASN A 5 15.66 -7.48 12.02
N SER A 6 14.52 -7.47 11.31
CA SER A 6 14.22 -8.45 10.26
C SER A 6 15.15 -8.29 9.05
N LEU A 7 15.53 -7.05 8.71
CA LEU A 7 16.51 -6.78 7.66
C LEU A 7 17.88 -7.36 8.02
N ILE A 8 18.39 -7.09 9.24
CA ILE A 8 19.68 -7.63 9.71
C ILE A 8 19.64 -9.16 9.72
N PHE A 9 18.55 -9.76 10.20
CA PHE A 9 18.36 -11.20 10.19
C PHE A 9 18.43 -11.77 8.79
N ARG A 10 17.68 -11.20 7.83
CA ARG A 10 17.62 -11.70 6.45
C ARG A 10 18.93 -11.51 5.71
N SER A 11 19.63 -10.38 5.91
CA SER A 11 20.95 -10.17 5.32
C SER A 11 21.97 -11.18 5.81
N ARG A 12 21.90 -11.59 7.08
CA ARG A 12 22.74 -12.67 7.62
C ARG A 12 22.35 -14.03 7.04
N GLU A 13 21.06 -14.33 6.94
CA GLU A 13 20.54 -15.59 6.39
C GLU A 13 20.94 -15.80 4.93
N LEU A 14 21.04 -14.71 4.16
CA LEU A 14 21.48 -14.71 2.76
C LEU A 14 23.00 -14.61 2.60
N ASP A 15 23.78 -14.74 3.67
CA ASP A 15 25.24 -14.58 3.70
C ASP A 15 25.76 -13.25 3.10
N LEU A 16 24.90 -12.22 3.01
CA LEU A 16 25.27 -10.88 2.56
C LEU A 16 26.13 -10.15 3.60
N ILE A 17 26.02 -10.55 4.87
CA ILE A 17 26.83 -10.06 5.97
C ILE A 17 27.30 -11.21 6.86
N SER A 18 28.50 -11.10 7.40
CA SER A 18 29.04 -12.09 8.35
C SER A 18 28.26 -12.09 9.68
N GLU A 19 28.35 -13.19 10.43
CA GLU A 19 27.77 -13.27 11.78
C GLU A 19 28.32 -12.17 12.72
N SER A 20 29.62 -11.87 12.62
CA SER A 20 30.25 -10.80 13.38
C SER A 20 29.70 -9.41 13.01
N THR A 21 29.35 -9.21 11.75
CA THR A 21 28.74 -7.96 11.27
C THR A 21 27.29 -7.85 11.73
N ALA A 22 26.51 -8.93 11.63
CA ALA A 22 25.15 -8.97 12.17
C ALA A 22 25.12 -8.70 13.68
N ARG A 23 26.04 -9.31 14.45
CA ARG A 23 26.14 -9.08 15.90
C ARG A 23 26.43 -7.62 16.23
N ARG A 24 27.38 -6.98 15.52
CA ARG A 24 27.66 -5.55 15.69
C ARG A 24 26.46 -4.69 15.32
N ALA A 25 25.75 -5.02 14.23
CA ALA A 25 24.56 -4.29 13.83
C ALA A 25 23.47 -4.32 14.90
N TYR A 26 23.22 -5.47 15.55
CA TYR A 26 22.29 -5.55 16.68
C TYR A 26 22.74 -4.75 17.89
N ILE A 27 24.04 -4.79 18.25
CA ILE A 27 24.59 -3.99 19.34
C ILE A 27 24.39 -2.50 19.07
N THR A 28 24.76 -2.03 17.88
CA THR A 28 24.57 -0.65 17.45
C THR A 28 23.09 -0.26 17.50
N LEU A 29 22.19 -1.10 16.96
CA LEU A 29 20.75 -0.83 16.94
C LEU A 29 20.15 -0.74 18.35
N ASN A 30 20.62 -1.56 19.28
CA ASN A 30 20.19 -1.52 20.69
C ASN A 30 20.74 -0.28 21.43
N GLY A 31 21.87 0.27 20.99
CA GLY A 31 22.46 1.50 21.53
C GLY A 31 21.78 2.79 21.05
N ILE A 32 20.97 2.72 19.99
CA ILE A 32 20.20 3.87 19.50
C ILE A 32 18.95 4.01 20.39
N ALA A 33 18.91 5.08 21.19
CA ALA A 33 17.72 5.45 21.95
C ALA A 33 16.54 5.68 21.00
N ARG A 34 15.57 4.76 21.01
CA ARG A 34 14.33 4.93 20.25
C ARG A 34 13.54 6.05 20.91
N ARG A 35 13.49 7.23 20.31
CA ARG A 35 12.44 8.20 20.64
C ARG A 35 11.12 7.56 20.23
N PRO A 36 10.13 7.45 21.13
CA PRO A 36 8.77 7.16 20.70
C PRO A 36 8.37 8.32 19.78
N MET A 37 8.34 8.08 18.47
CA MET A 37 7.66 9.01 17.57
C MET A 37 6.18 8.93 17.90
N PRO A 38 5.54 10.07 18.23
CA PRO A 38 4.10 10.11 18.33
C PRO A 38 3.47 9.57 17.04
N VAL A 39 2.36 8.84 17.15
CA VAL A 39 1.68 8.18 16.00
C VAL A 39 1.35 9.19 14.88
N HIS A 40 1.14 10.46 15.21
CA HIS A 40 0.87 11.54 14.26
C HIS A 40 2.10 12.01 13.46
N ASP A 41 3.31 11.78 13.96
CA ASP A 41 4.56 12.11 13.27
C ASP A 41 5.06 10.97 12.38
N TYR A 42 4.42 9.79 12.45
CA TYR A 42 4.70 8.72 11.51
C TYR A 42 4.03 9.07 10.18
N PRO A 43 4.76 9.19 9.05
CA PRO A 43 4.19 9.61 7.77
C PRO A 43 3.16 8.63 7.17
N GLY A 44 2.70 7.64 7.93
CA GLY A 44 1.89 6.52 7.47
C GLY A 44 2.69 5.61 6.54
N GLU A 45 2.32 4.35 6.47
CA GLU A 45 2.74 3.54 5.33
C GLU A 45 1.86 3.90 4.16
N ARG A 46 2.45 4.37 3.05
CA ARG A 46 1.73 4.46 1.78
C ARG A 46 1.63 3.06 1.18
N PRO A 47 0.47 2.65 0.66
CA PRO A 47 0.24 1.30 0.13
C PRO A 47 0.89 1.08 -1.26
N GLU A 48 2.13 1.55 -1.45
CA GLU A 48 2.85 1.47 -2.73
C GLU A 48 2.96 0.03 -3.25
N LEU A 49 3.23 -0.93 -2.35
CA LEU A 49 3.31 -2.34 -2.73
C LEU A 49 1.97 -2.87 -3.25
N LEU A 50 0.86 -2.46 -2.62
CA LEU A 50 -0.48 -2.87 -3.06
C LEU A 50 -0.80 -2.25 -4.41
N LYS A 51 -0.45 -0.97 -4.62
CA LYS A 51 -0.59 -0.31 -5.92
C LYS A 51 0.20 -1.03 -7.01
N SER A 52 1.49 -1.31 -6.79
CA SER A 52 2.32 -2.05 -7.75
C SER A 52 1.81 -3.46 -8.02
N ALA A 53 1.25 -4.15 -7.01
CA ALA A 53 0.65 -5.47 -7.21
C ALA A 53 -0.57 -5.41 -8.13
N LEU A 54 -1.43 -4.38 -7.99
CA LEU A 54 -2.58 -4.18 -8.88
C LEU A 54 -2.14 -3.86 -10.31
N GLU A 55 -1.10 -3.04 -10.48
CA GLU A 55 -0.52 -2.75 -11.81
C GLU A 55 0.07 -4.01 -12.46
N LEU A 56 0.76 -4.85 -11.68
CA LEU A 56 1.31 -6.12 -12.17
C LEU A 56 0.22 -7.11 -12.58
N LEU A 57 -0.86 -7.19 -11.81
CA LEU A 57 -2.00 -8.04 -12.13
C LEU A 57 -2.69 -7.59 -13.43
N ASP A 58 -2.87 -6.29 -13.61
CA ASP A 58 -3.45 -5.73 -14.85
C ASP A 58 -2.59 -6.07 -16.07
N GLN A 59 -1.26 -5.95 -15.96
CA GLN A 59 -0.30 -6.38 -17.00
C GLN A 59 -0.36 -7.89 -17.29
N ALA A 60 -0.69 -8.70 -16.29
CA ALA A 60 -0.88 -10.14 -16.43
C ALA A 60 -2.28 -10.52 -16.95
N GLY A 61 -3.13 -9.54 -17.28
CA GLY A 61 -4.49 -9.76 -17.81
C GLY A 61 -5.55 -10.01 -16.73
N VAL A 62 -5.24 -9.69 -15.47
CA VAL A 62 -6.18 -9.77 -14.33
C VAL A 62 -6.62 -8.34 -13.96
N PRO A 63 -7.75 -7.85 -14.49
CA PRO A 63 -8.18 -6.48 -14.26
C PRO A 63 -8.68 -6.28 -12.82
N LEU A 64 -8.68 -5.03 -12.38
CA LEU A 64 -9.15 -4.64 -11.04
C LEU A 64 -10.56 -5.16 -10.70
N THR A 65 -11.45 -5.29 -11.68
CA THR A 65 -12.81 -5.82 -11.48
C THR A 65 -12.80 -7.28 -11.07
N GLN A 66 -11.93 -8.08 -11.66
CA GLN A 66 -11.77 -9.49 -11.30
C GLN A 66 -11.18 -9.63 -9.90
N VAL A 67 -10.15 -8.83 -9.58
CA VAL A 67 -9.60 -8.76 -8.22
C VAL A 67 -10.68 -8.37 -7.19
N ALA A 68 -11.57 -7.45 -7.56
CA ALA A 68 -12.68 -7.02 -6.72
C ALA A 68 -13.69 -8.15 -6.47
N GLU A 69 -14.03 -8.92 -7.49
CA GLU A 69 -14.88 -10.10 -7.38
C GLU A 69 -14.24 -11.18 -6.49
N ASP A 70 -12.96 -11.51 -6.72
CA ASP A 70 -12.23 -12.52 -5.96
C ASP A 70 -12.14 -12.17 -4.47
N LEU A 71 -11.95 -10.87 -4.17
CA LEU A 71 -11.87 -10.35 -2.80
C LEU A 71 -13.23 -10.02 -2.17
N GLN A 72 -14.34 -10.17 -2.92
CA GLN A 72 -15.68 -9.78 -2.48
C GLN A 72 -15.76 -8.32 -2.02
N MET A 73 -15.07 -7.42 -2.74
CA MET A 73 -15.01 -5.99 -2.48
C MET A 73 -15.46 -5.20 -3.71
N THR A 74 -15.82 -3.93 -3.51
CA THR A 74 -16.05 -3.05 -4.67
C THR A 74 -14.71 -2.58 -5.24
N PRO A 75 -14.59 -2.35 -6.56
CA PRO A 75 -13.37 -1.76 -7.14
C PRO A 75 -12.98 -0.43 -6.47
N ARG A 76 -13.96 0.37 -6.05
CA ARG A 76 -13.76 1.61 -5.30
C ARG A 76 -13.10 1.36 -3.94
N HIS A 77 -13.48 0.29 -3.25
CA HIS A 77 -12.88 -0.06 -1.96
C HIS A 77 -11.41 -0.44 -2.14
N ILE A 78 -11.07 -1.21 -3.18
CA ILE A 78 -9.69 -1.59 -3.48
C ILE A 78 -8.85 -0.38 -3.90
N ARG A 79 -9.37 0.52 -4.74
CA ARG A 79 -8.69 1.77 -5.10
C ARG A 79 -8.36 2.62 -3.88
N ARG A 80 -9.32 2.74 -2.95
CA ARG A 80 -9.12 3.44 -1.68
C ARG A 80 -8.04 2.78 -0.83
N LEU A 81 -8.03 1.45 -0.73
CA LEU A 81 -6.99 0.71 0.02
C LEU A 81 -5.59 0.91 -0.59
N ALA A 82 -5.51 1.04 -1.91
CA ALA A 82 -4.28 1.26 -2.65
C ALA A 82 -3.88 2.74 -2.78
N ASP A 83 -4.61 3.67 -2.14
CA ASP A 83 -4.42 5.12 -2.26
C ASP A 83 -4.39 5.60 -3.73
N ILE A 84 -5.19 4.95 -4.58
CA ILE A 84 -5.38 5.31 -5.99
C ILE A 84 -6.56 6.27 -6.05
N ASP A 85 -6.30 7.51 -6.48
CA ASP A 85 -7.33 8.53 -6.69
C ASP A 85 -8.42 8.00 -7.63
N ASP A 86 -9.68 8.07 -7.16
CA ASP A 86 -10.87 7.78 -7.96
C ASP A 86 -11.56 9.11 -8.26
N PRO A 87 -11.23 9.79 -9.39
CA PRO A 87 -11.89 11.04 -9.75
C PRO A 87 -13.37 10.77 -10.00
N GLN A 88 -14.22 11.11 -9.02
CA GLN A 88 -15.65 10.95 -9.18
C GLN A 88 -16.14 11.78 -10.38
N PRO A 89 -16.98 11.22 -11.27
CA PRO A 89 -17.67 12.03 -12.26
C PRO A 89 -18.55 13.04 -11.51
N LYS A 90 -18.39 14.33 -11.81
CA LYS A 90 -19.27 15.38 -11.29
C LYS A 90 -20.66 15.20 -11.91
N LEU A 91 -21.57 14.63 -11.16
CA LEU A 91 -22.97 14.53 -11.56
C LEU A 91 -23.56 15.94 -11.65
N THR A 92 -24.14 16.26 -12.80
CA THR A 92 -24.85 17.52 -13.03
C THR A 92 -26.33 17.19 -13.16
N LEU A 93 -27.20 17.90 -12.43
CA LEU A 93 -28.64 17.72 -12.57
C LEU A 93 -29.09 18.20 -13.95
N VAL A 94 -29.58 17.29 -14.78
CA VAL A 94 -30.32 17.65 -15.99
C VAL A 94 -31.71 18.06 -15.53
N LYS A 95 -32.10 19.32 -15.77
CA LYS A 95 -33.49 19.73 -15.57
C LYS A 95 -34.35 18.89 -16.52
N ASP A 96 -35.31 18.18 -15.95
CA ASP A 96 -36.32 17.44 -16.70
C ASP A 96 -36.91 18.38 -17.76
N HIS A 97 -36.77 18.02 -19.03
CA HIS A 97 -37.43 18.74 -20.11
C HIS A 97 -38.92 18.44 -19.95
N PRO A 98 -39.79 19.44 -19.75
CA PRO A 98 -41.21 19.18 -19.60
C PRO A 98 -41.69 18.46 -20.86
N ASP A 99 -42.13 17.23 -20.63
CA ASP A 99 -42.77 16.31 -21.53
C ASP A 99 -43.58 17.07 -22.59
N ALA A 100 -43.11 17.04 -23.84
CA ALA A 100 -43.86 17.48 -25.00
C ALA A 100 -44.97 16.46 -25.26
N ARG A 101 -45.99 16.44 -24.40
CA ARG A 101 -47.27 15.78 -24.63
C ARG A 101 -48.35 16.83 -24.78
N LYS A 102 -48.51 17.33 -26.00
CA LYS A 102 -49.80 17.58 -26.67
C LYS A 102 -49.60 17.55 -28.18
#